data_AF-A0A645G9X0-F1
#
_entry.id   AF-A0A645G9X0-F1
#
_cell.length_a   1.000
_cell.length_b   1.000
_cell.length_c   1.000
_cell.angle_alpha   90.00
_cell.angle_beta   90.00
_cell.angle_gamma   90.00
#
_symmetry.space_group_name_H-M   'P 1'
#
loop_
_entity.id
_entity.type
_entity.pdbx_description
1 polymer ?
#
loop_
_entity_poly.entity_id
_entity_poly.type
_entity_poly.pdbx_seq_one_letter_code
_entity_poly.pdbx_strand_id
1 'polypeptide(L)'
;MFSKDSDPRSVLKIDNKISGKVIRVTANVIDPFWGTQYPATKQDAVRNAQAGIDAALGWDGRSGTIRELVEKGIPVVILTHWQSLFSEGRLTGLTALVELAERVRRVFGPGMEWQSMEELAWSR
;
A
#
# COMPACT_ATOMS: atom_id res chain seq x y z
N MET A 1 19.63 3.77 3.12
CA MET A 1 19.20 5.15 3.47
C MET A 1 18.53 5.73 2.24
N PHE A 2 17.19 5.67 2.16
CA PHE A 2 16.47 6.22 1.01
C PHE A 2 16.42 7.75 1.15
N SER A 3 16.78 8.45 0.08
CA SER A 3 16.76 9.92 0.00
C SER A 3 15.38 10.45 0.39
N LYS A 4 15.34 11.45 1.28
CA LYS A 4 14.14 12.24 1.57
C LYS A 4 13.91 13.20 0.39
N ASP A 5 13.38 12.69 -0.71
CA ASP A 5 12.67 13.55 -1.67
C ASP A 5 11.42 14.07 -0.93
N SER A 6 11.39 15.38 -0.65
CA SER A 6 10.39 16.06 0.18
C SER A 6 9.15 16.53 -0.58
N ASP A 7 9.03 16.21 -1.88
CA ASP A 7 7.83 16.50 -2.67
C ASP A 7 6.93 15.26 -2.73
N PRO A 8 5.77 15.25 -2.06
CA PRO A 8 4.82 14.14 -2.15
C PRO A 8 4.24 13.95 -3.57
N ARG A 9 4.47 14.88 -4.51
CA ARG A 9 4.17 14.72 -5.95
C ARG A 9 5.26 13.98 -6.73
N SER A 10 6.39 13.62 -6.10
CA SER A 10 7.47 12.87 -6.74
C SER A 10 7.21 11.37 -6.84
N VAL A 11 5.99 10.91 -6.49
CA VAL A 11 5.64 9.49 -6.41
C VAL A 11 5.55 8.85 -7.79
N LEU A 12 5.21 9.64 -8.82
CA LEU A 12 5.22 9.25 -10.22
C LEU A 12 6.06 10.24 -11.03
N LYS A 13 7.18 9.79 -11.59
CA LYS A 13 7.94 10.57 -12.58
C LYS A 13 7.90 9.85 -13.92
N ILE A 14 7.55 10.57 -14.97
CA ILE A 14 7.48 10.06 -16.34
C ILE A 14 8.58 10.75 -17.15
N ASP A 15 9.53 9.97 -17.68
CA ASP A 15 10.54 10.45 -18.63
C ASP A 15 10.24 9.88 -20.01
N ASN A 16 10.01 10.76 -20.99
CA ASN A 16 9.79 10.41 -22.38
C ASN A 16 11.13 10.38 -23.10
N LYS A 17 11.75 9.19 -23.18
CA LYS A 17 12.97 9.01 -23.99
C LYS A 17 12.59 8.64 -25.42
N ILE A 18 13.50 8.93 -26.35
CA ILE A 18 13.32 8.71 -27.80
C ILE A 18 12.90 7.26 -28.13
N SER A 19 13.23 6.29 -27.28
CA SER A 19 12.90 4.86 -27.45
C SER A 19 11.85 4.29 -26.49
N GLY A 20 11.27 5.08 -25.58
CA GLY A 20 10.28 4.57 -24.61
C GLY A 20 10.02 5.48 -23.42
N LYS A 21 9.10 5.07 -22.54
CA LYS A 21 8.69 5.81 -21.35
C LYS A 21 9.20 5.12 -20.08
N VAL A 22 9.86 5.87 -19.20
CA VAL A 22 10.29 5.38 -17.88
C VAL A 22 9.39 5.96 -16.82
N ILE A 23 8.84 5.09 -15.96
CA ILE A 23 8.08 5.48 -14.77
C ILE A 23 8.87 5.16 -13.50
N ARG A 24 9.02 6.15 -12.62
CA ARG A 24 9.47 5.94 -11.24
C ARG A 24 8.25 5.95 -10.33
N VAL A 25 7.96 4.80 -9.71
CA VAL A 25 6.88 4.65 -8.73
C VAL A 25 7.50 4.43 -7.35
N THR A 26 7.27 5.36 -6.43
CA THR A 26 7.80 5.25 -5.07
C THR A 26 6.75 4.62 -4.15
N ALA A 27 7.12 3.56 -3.42
CA ALA A 27 6.26 3.01 -2.38
C ALA A 27 6.01 4.09 -1.31
N ASN A 28 4.74 4.35 -1.03
CA ASN A 28 4.31 5.40 -0.09
C ASN A 28 3.42 4.86 1.04
N VAL A 29 3.08 3.58 0.99
CA VAL A 29 2.58 2.81 2.13
C VAL A 29 3.65 1.77 2.49
N ILE A 30 4.28 1.97 3.65
CA ILE A 30 5.19 0.99 4.26
C ILE A 30 4.42 -0.31 4.51
N ASP A 31 5.08 -1.46 4.35
CA ASP A 31 4.48 -2.79 4.57
C ASP A 31 3.69 -2.83 5.90
N PRO A 32 2.35 -2.77 5.85
CA PRO A 32 1.53 -2.71 7.06
C PRO A 32 1.54 -4.05 7.80
N PHE A 33 1.97 -5.12 7.14
CA PHE A 33 1.97 -6.47 7.67
C PHE A 33 3.35 -6.92 8.13
N TRP A 34 4.38 -6.06 8.08
CA TRP A 34 5.75 -6.44 8.47
C TRP A 34 5.82 -7.13 9.85
N GLY A 35 4.98 -6.69 10.79
CA GLY A 35 4.90 -7.25 12.15
C GLY A 35 4.34 -8.67 12.24
N THR A 36 3.77 -9.25 11.18
CA THR A 36 3.22 -10.62 11.18
C THR A 36 4.29 -11.71 11.01
N GLN A 37 5.54 -11.34 10.68
CA GLN A 37 6.63 -12.31 10.47
C GLN A 37 7.33 -12.77 11.75
N TYR A 38 7.27 -11.95 12.81
CA TYR A 38 7.90 -12.18 14.12
C TYR A 38 7.05 -12.85 15.23
N PRO A 39 5.70 -12.88 15.20
CA PRO A 39 4.91 -13.28 16.35
C PRO A 39 5.13 -14.73 16.75
N ALA A 40 5.31 -14.96 18.06
CA ALA A 40 5.38 -16.31 18.63
C ALA A 40 4.02 -17.03 18.63
N THR A 41 2.91 -16.29 18.59
CA THR A 41 1.55 -16.86 18.58
C THR A 41 0.71 -16.37 17.38
N LYS A 42 -0.31 -17.14 17.02
CA LYS A 42 -1.29 -16.73 16.00
C LYS A 42 -2.06 -15.47 16.42
N GLN A 43 -2.39 -15.34 17.72
CA GLN A 43 -3.15 -14.20 18.22
C GLN A 43 -2.36 -12.90 18.13
N ASP A 44 -1.06 -12.94 18.44
CA ASP A 44 -0.15 -11.80 18.24
C ASP A 44 -0.05 -11.40 16.76
N ALA A 45 0.03 -12.39 15.86
CA ALA A 45 0.05 -12.12 14.42
C ALA A 45 -1.22 -11.41 13.95
N VAL A 46 -2.40 -11.86 14.41
CA VAL A 46 -3.67 -11.21 14.08
C VAL A 46 -3.74 -9.79 14.63
N ARG A 47 -3.29 -9.56 15.87
CA ARG A 47 -3.22 -8.21 16.46
C ARG A 47 -2.31 -7.28 15.67
N ASN A 48 -1.11 -7.75 15.30
CA ASN A 48 -0.18 -6.95 14.51
C ASN A 48 -0.74 -6.64 13.13
N ALA A 49 -1.41 -7.61 12.50
CA ALA A 49 -2.04 -7.39 11.21
C ALA A 49 -3.18 -6.36 11.31
N GLN A 50 -4.03 -6.45 12.34
CA GLN A 50 -5.11 -5.49 12.56
C GLN A 50 -4.59 -4.07 12.79
N ALA A 51 -3.55 -3.92 13.62
CA ALA A 51 -2.91 -2.63 13.84
C ALA A 51 -2.34 -2.04 12.53
N GLY A 52 -1.76 -2.89 11.67
CA GLY A 52 -1.31 -2.50 10.34
C GLY A 52 -2.43 -2.00 9.43
N ILE A 53 -3.57 -2.71 9.40
CA ILE A 53 -4.76 -2.30 8.64
C ILE A 53 -5.26 -0.95 9.16
N ASP A 54 -5.40 -0.78 10.47
CA ASP A 54 -5.94 0.45 11.07
C ASP A 54 -5.00 1.66 10.86
N ALA A 55 -3.69 1.44 10.84
CA ALA A 55 -2.71 2.47 10.50
C ALA A 55 -2.73 2.83 9.00
N ALA A 56 -2.93 1.84 8.12
CA ALA A 56 -3.04 2.07 6.69
C ALA A 56 -4.36 2.80 6.33
N LEU A 57 -5.47 2.34 6.90
CA LEU A 57 -6.80 2.91 6.72
C LEU A 57 -7.67 2.62 7.96
N GLY A 58 -8.00 3.68 8.69
CA GLY A 58 -8.84 3.62 9.88
C GLY A 58 -10.18 2.93 9.59
N TRP A 59 -10.77 2.32 10.62
CA TRP A 59 -11.99 1.52 10.49
C TRP A 59 -13.18 2.29 9.87
N ASP A 60 -13.25 3.60 10.14
CA ASP A 60 -14.24 4.56 9.64
C ASP A 60 -13.84 5.17 8.28
N GLY A 61 -12.64 4.85 7.81
CA GLY A 61 -12.05 5.35 6.58
C GLY A 61 -11.63 6.81 6.62
N ARG A 62 -11.65 7.49 7.78
CA ARG A 62 -11.36 8.94 7.90
C ARG A 62 -9.92 9.25 8.28
N SER A 63 -9.11 8.24 8.54
CA SER A 63 -7.70 8.39 8.94
C SER A 63 -6.82 7.29 8.34
N GLY A 64 -5.51 7.41 8.54
CA GLY A 64 -4.50 6.47 8.07
C GLY A 64 -3.82 6.92 6.78
N THR A 65 -2.68 6.31 6.47
CA THR A 65 -1.81 6.71 5.35
C THR A 65 -2.53 6.72 4.01
N ILE A 66 -3.41 5.73 3.75
CA ILE A 66 -4.18 5.66 2.50
C ILE A 66 -5.14 6.85 2.38
N ARG A 67 -5.84 7.21 3.46
CA ARG A 67 -6.72 8.39 3.47
C ARG A 67 -5.94 9.66 3.15
N GLU A 68 -4.80 9.87 3.80
CA GLU A 68 -3.96 11.06 3.56
C GLU A 68 -3.45 11.15 2.12
N LEU A 69 -3.09 10.02 1.51
CA LEU A 69 -2.64 9.97 0.11
C LEU A 69 -3.79 10.30 -0.85
N VAL A 70 -4.97 9.71 -0.62
CA VAL A 70 -6.17 9.97 -1.44
C VAL A 70 -6.59 11.44 -1.37
N GLU A 71 -6.60 12.06 -0.18
CA GLU A 71 -6.95 13.48 -0.02
C GLU A 71 -5.97 14.42 -0.73
N LYS A 72 -4.72 13.99 -0.90
CA LYS A 72 -3.67 14.73 -1.63
C LYS A 72 -3.67 14.43 -3.13
N GLY A 73 -4.54 13.55 -3.62
CA GLY A 73 -4.56 13.11 -5.01
C GLY A 73 -3.33 12.31 -5.42
N ILE A 74 -2.71 11.60 -4.47
CA ILE A 74 -1.49 10.81 -4.69
C ILE A 74 -1.87 9.34 -4.87
N PRO A 75 -1.36 8.64 -5.91
CA PRO A 75 -1.59 7.21 -6.08
C PRO A 75 -1.11 6.40 -4.87
N VAL A 76 -1.90 5.41 -4.45
CA VAL A 76 -1.57 4.56 -3.30
C VAL A 76 -0.76 3.36 -3.76
N VAL A 77 0.46 3.20 -3.22
CA VAL A 77 1.38 2.11 -3.57
C VAL A 77 1.81 1.38 -2.31
N ILE A 78 1.29 0.17 -2.14
CA ILE A 78 1.65 -0.74 -1.04
C ILE A 78 2.80 -1.63 -1.52
N LEU A 79 3.93 -1.55 -0.82
CA LEU A 79 5.03 -2.49 -0.98
C LEU A 79 5.03 -3.44 0.22
N THR A 80 4.86 -4.73 -0.05
CA THR A 80 4.82 -5.78 0.98
C THR A 80 5.82 -6.88 0.66
N HIS A 81 6.35 -7.53 1.68
CA HIS A 81 7.23 -8.68 1.51
C HIS A 81 6.46 -10.00 1.53
N TRP A 82 6.94 -11.00 0.79
CA TRP A 82 6.36 -12.35 0.87
C TRP A 82 6.42 -12.92 2.30
N GLN A 83 7.46 -12.58 3.06
CA GLN A 83 7.63 -13.02 4.44
C GLN A 83 6.51 -12.51 5.36
N SER A 84 6.08 -11.25 5.21
CA SER A 84 4.96 -10.70 5.98
C SER A 84 3.63 -11.30 5.54
N LEU A 85 3.43 -11.54 4.24
CA LEU A 85 2.20 -12.18 3.75
C LEU A 85 2.05 -13.63 4.18
N PHE A 86 3.10 -14.43 3.99
CA PHE A 86 3.06 -15.87 4.29
C PHE A 86 3.14 -16.16 5.79
N SER A 87 3.84 -15.31 6.57
CA SER A 87 3.91 -15.38 8.03
C SER A 87 4.24 -16.80 8.55
N GLU A 88 5.28 -17.44 8.00
CA GLU A 88 5.66 -18.84 8.32
C GLU A 88 4.54 -19.86 8.08
N GLY A 89 3.77 -19.69 7.01
CA GLY A 89 2.67 -20.59 6.62
C GLY A 89 1.34 -20.28 7.29
N ARG A 90 1.29 -19.30 8.20
CA ARG A 90 0.04 -18.88 8.85
C ARG A 90 -0.87 -18.05 7.92
N LEU A 91 -0.31 -17.47 6.86
CA LEU A 91 -1.00 -16.60 5.89
C LEU A 91 -1.66 -15.37 6.51
N THR A 92 -1.28 -14.99 7.74
CA THR A 92 -1.94 -13.91 8.48
C THR A 92 -1.85 -12.57 7.77
N GLY A 93 -0.68 -12.24 7.21
CA GLY A 93 -0.51 -11.02 6.42
C GLY A 93 -1.32 -11.06 5.12
N LEU A 94 -1.44 -12.21 4.47
CA LEU A 94 -2.28 -12.36 3.27
C LEU A 94 -3.76 -12.16 3.58
N THR A 95 -4.28 -12.75 4.67
CA THR A 95 -5.66 -12.51 5.13
C THR A 95 -5.89 -11.03 5.44
N ALA A 96 -4.91 -10.37 6.07
CA ALA A 96 -4.99 -8.95 6.39
C ALA A 96 -4.93 -8.05 5.15
N LEU A 97 -4.19 -8.44 4.10
CA LEU A 97 -4.19 -7.75 2.82
C LEU A 97 -5.57 -7.80 2.15
N VAL A 98 -6.26 -8.95 2.23
CA VAL A 98 -7.64 -9.08 1.73
C VAL A 98 -8.59 -8.16 2.50
N GLU A 99 -8.54 -8.16 3.83
CA GLU A 99 -9.36 -7.26 4.67
C GLU A 99 -9.08 -5.79 4.36
N LEU A 100 -7.80 -5.39 4.20
CA LEU A 100 -7.44 -4.02 3.83
C LEU A 100 -8.01 -3.65 2.45
N ALA A 101 -7.92 -4.55 1.46
CA ALA A 101 -8.49 -4.33 0.13
C ALA A 101 -10.03 -4.20 0.18
N GLU A 102 -10.71 -5.00 1.00
CA GLU A 102 -12.16 -4.89 1.23
C GLU A 102 -12.52 -3.57 1.91
N ARG A 103 -11.74 -3.14 2.90
CA ARG A 103 -11.92 -1.84 3.57
C ARG A 103 -11.74 -0.68 2.61
N VAL A 104 -10.70 -0.71 1.79
CA VAL A 104 -10.48 0.25 0.71
C VAL A 104 -11.68 0.32 -0.21
N ARG A 105 -12.17 -0.84 -0.69
CA ARG A 105 -13.37 -0.91 -1.55
C ARG A 105 -14.61 -0.33 -0.86
N ARG A 106 -14.82 -0.60 0.43
CA ARG A 106 -15.96 -0.06 1.20
C ARG A 106 -15.88 1.46 1.37
N VAL A 107 -14.68 2.00 1.59
CA VAL A 107 -14.47 3.43 1.90
C VAL A 107 -14.45 4.29 0.62
N PHE A 108 -13.77 3.83 -0.43
CA PHE A 108 -13.56 4.62 -1.65
C PHE A 108 -14.43 4.16 -2.82
N GLY A 109 -14.87 2.90 -2.83
CA GLY A 109 -15.78 2.37 -3.83
C GLY A 109 -15.30 2.63 -5.27
N PRO A 110 -16.17 3.13 -6.16
CA PRO A 110 -15.80 3.50 -7.53
C PRO A 110 -14.77 4.63 -7.66
N GLY A 111 -14.47 5.35 -6.57
CA GLY A 111 -13.49 6.43 -6.56
C GLY A 111 -12.03 5.97 -6.53
N MET A 112 -11.77 4.67 -6.48
CA MET A 112 -10.43 4.11 -6.51
C MET A 112 -10.39 2.88 -7.42
N GLU A 113 -9.47 2.90 -8.39
CA GLU A 113 -9.30 1.83 -9.36
C GLU A 113 -7.93 1.18 -9.23
N TRP A 114 -7.87 -0.10 -9.59
CA TRP A 114 -6.60 -0.79 -9.76
C TRP A 114 -6.05 -0.44 -11.14
N GLN A 115 -4.82 0.06 -11.15
CA GLN A 115 -4.13 0.45 -12.37
C GLN A 115 -2.81 -0.31 -12.44
N SER A 116 -2.55 -0.95 -13.57
CA SER A 116 -1.26 -1.52 -13.89
C SER A 116 -0.22 -0.41 -14.06
N MET A 117 1.05 -0.76 -13.88
CA MET A 117 2.16 0.18 -14.11
C MET A 117 2.19 0.66 -15.57
N GLU A 118 1.77 -0.19 -16.52
CA GLU A 118 1.66 0.19 -17.93
C GLU A 118 0.57 1.23 -18.16
N GLU A 119 -0.64 0.99 -17.63
CA GLU A 119 -1.73 1.98 -17.69
C GLU A 119 -1.32 3.29 -17.04
N LEU A 120 -0.54 3.25 -15.95
CA LEU A 120 0.00 4.45 -15.29
C LEU A 120 1.04 5.16 -16.14
N ALA A 121 1.84 4.42 -16.90
CA ALA A 121 2.75 5.01 -17.86
C ALA A 121 1.97 5.74 -18.97
N TRP A 122 0.79 5.27 -19.37
CA TRP A 122 0.04 5.86 -20.47
C TRP A 122 -1.13 6.76 -20.05
N SER A 123 -1.42 6.87 -18.75
CA SER A 123 -2.35 7.87 -18.22
C SER A 123 -1.81 9.29 -18.46
N ARG A 124 -2.71 10.19 -18.86
CA ARG A 124 -2.41 11.52 -19.39
C ARG A 124 -1.81 12.47 -18.37
#